data_AF-A0A970YKV0-F1
#
_entry.id   AF-A0A970YKV0-F1
#
_cell.length_a   1.000
_cell.length_b   1.000
_cell.length_c   1.000
_cell.angle_alpha   90.00
_cell.angle_beta   90.00
_cell.angle_gamma   90.00
#
_symmetry.space_group_name_H-M   'P 1'
#
loop_
_entity.id
_entity.type
_entity.pdbx_description
1 polymer ?
#
loop_
_entity_poly.entity_id
_entity_poly.type
_entity_poly.pdbx_seq_one_letter_code
_entity_poly.pdbx_strand_id
1 'polypeptide(L)'
;MNDGIVLVDKPVGVTSHDVVNLLRRKLNTKKIGHAGTLDPFASGLLIAGVKKGTRVLEYFLDMDKTYRAELELGRITDTFDNTGKTVEEREVPALSEDEIVSVLKSFEGEYLQVPPAYSAKKYNGERLYKLAREGKIINLPPRAVRVYSMTDISYSRERITFTAKVSKGTYIRSLAMDIGYKLGCGATTTNLRRVSQGRFSVDSAFQIDDVSQISIISLEEAVDFLPGLLLSDSESINVLLGRQIYAGGVAGILGKFAKDEIIRIVGSDERLIAIARSERTSSFVKTLLTRGSVERVAKLVKVLGV
;
A
#
# COMPACT_ATOMS: atom_id res chain seq x y z
N MET A 1 -15.29 -21.26 0.22
CA MET A 1 -15.08 -20.39 1.40
C MET A 1 -14.07 -19.35 0.95
N ASN A 2 -14.49 -18.10 0.76
CA ASN A 2 -13.76 -17.13 -0.07
C ASN A 2 -13.05 -16.08 0.79
N ASP A 3 -12.26 -16.53 1.76
CA ASP A 3 -11.48 -15.67 2.65
C ASP A 3 -10.09 -15.46 2.03
N GLY A 4 -9.66 -14.21 1.86
CA GLY A 4 -8.37 -13.96 1.24
C GLY A 4 -8.19 -12.55 0.70
N ILE A 5 -7.21 -12.40 -0.18
CA ILE A 5 -6.87 -11.15 -0.87
C ILE A 5 -7.22 -11.27 -2.34
N VAL A 6 -7.72 -10.17 -2.90
CA VAL A 6 -8.07 -10.03 -4.30
C VAL A 6 -7.30 -8.83 -4.84
N LEU A 7 -6.65 -9.02 -5.98
CA LEU A 7 -5.95 -7.96 -6.70
C LEU A 7 -6.85 -7.44 -7.81
N VAL A 8 -7.17 -6.15 -7.81
CA VAL A 8 -8.05 -5.52 -8.80
C VAL A 8 -7.27 -4.51 -9.62
N ASP A 9 -7.37 -4.55 -10.95
CA ASP A 9 -6.96 -3.40 -11.77
C ASP A 9 -8.12 -2.40 -11.81
N LYS A 10 -8.00 -1.33 -11.03
CA LYS A 10 -9.02 -0.28 -10.96
C LYS A 10 -8.96 0.57 -12.23
N PRO A 11 -10.05 0.72 -13.00
CA PRO A 11 -10.06 1.65 -14.13
C PRO A 11 -10.10 3.11 -13.65
N VAL A 12 -9.83 4.03 -14.57
CA VAL A 12 -10.04 5.47 -14.35
C VAL A 12 -11.54 5.77 -14.19
N GLY A 13 -11.89 6.76 -13.38
CA GLY A 13 -13.26 7.28 -13.22
C GLY A 13 -14.03 6.69 -12.05
N VAL A 14 -13.66 5.50 -11.55
CA VAL A 14 -14.31 4.89 -10.38
C VAL A 14 -13.52 5.14 -9.09
N THR A 15 -14.19 5.26 -7.96
CA THR A 15 -13.51 5.35 -6.66
C THR A 15 -13.04 3.98 -6.19
N SER A 16 -12.05 3.95 -5.28
CA SER A 16 -11.68 2.69 -4.60
C SER A 16 -12.84 2.04 -3.83
N HIS A 17 -13.82 2.84 -3.39
CA HIS A 17 -15.00 2.35 -2.69
C HIS A 17 -16.01 1.69 -3.64
N ASP A 18 -16.12 2.18 -4.88
CA ASP A 18 -16.98 1.58 -5.90
C ASP A 18 -16.49 0.17 -6.25
N VAL A 19 -15.18 -0.03 -6.33
CA VAL A 19 -14.57 -1.36 -6.50
C VAL A 19 -14.97 -2.29 -5.36
N VAL A 20 -14.88 -1.82 -4.10
CA VAL A 20 -15.32 -2.61 -2.95
C VAL A 20 -16.80 -2.95 -3.04
N ASN A 21 -17.66 -2.02 -3.45
CA ASN A 21 -19.08 -2.27 -3.61
C ASN A 21 -19.39 -3.27 -4.72
N LEU A 22 -18.65 -3.24 -5.83
CA LEU A 22 -18.76 -4.26 -6.86
C LEU A 22 -18.37 -5.64 -6.32
N LEU A 23 -17.21 -5.76 -5.66
CA LEU A 23 -16.75 -7.01 -5.07
C LEU A 23 -17.76 -7.56 -4.06
N ARG A 24 -18.40 -6.70 -3.27
CA ARG A 24 -19.44 -7.12 -2.30
C ARG A 24 -20.62 -7.80 -2.98
N ARG A 25 -21.07 -7.25 -4.11
CA ARG A 25 -22.16 -7.82 -4.92
C ARG A 25 -21.72 -9.14 -5.56
N LYS A 26 -20.52 -9.18 -6.16
CA LYS A 26 -20.05 -10.34 -6.91
C LYS A 26 -19.66 -11.53 -6.03
N LEU A 27 -19.07 -11.27 -4.86
CA LEU A 27 -18.66 -12.31 -3.90
C LEU A 27 -19.71 -12.59 -2.83
N ASN A 28 -20.90 -11.99 -2.95
CA ASN A 28 -22.03 -12.12 -2.03
C ASN A 28 -21.61 -11.98 -0.55
N THR A 29 -20.85 -10.94 -0.22
CA THR A 29 -20.39 -10.69 1.14
C THR A 29 -20.21 -9.21 1.44
N LYS A 30 -20.63 -8.77 2.63
CA LYS A 30 -20.49 -7.37 3.06
C LYS A 30 -19.08 -7.04 3.56
N LYS A 31 -18.33 -8.04 4.03
CA LYS A 31 -17.04 -7.88 4.71
C LYS A 31 -15.90 -7.77 3.69
N ILE A 32 -15.81 -6.62 3.04
CA ILE A 32 -14.74 -6.29 2.08
C ILE A 32 -14.18 -4.91 2.43
N GLY A 33 -12.86 -4.78 2.35
CA GLY A 33 -12.11 -3.53 2.47
C GLY A 33 -10.94 -3.51 1.47
N HIS A 34 -10.16 -2.42 1.45
CA HIS A 34 -9.01 -2.29 0.56
C HIS A 34 -7.78 -1.73 1.30
N ALA A 35 -6.58 -2.02 0.79
CA ALA A 35 -5.32 -1.51 1.32
C ALA A 35 -4.71 -0.47 0.38
N GLY A 36 -4.95 0.80 0.68
CA GLY A 36 -4.36 1.94 -0.03
C GLY A 36 -5.29 2.47 -1.12
N THR A 37 -5.91 3.61 -0.83
CA THR A 37 -6.81 4.31 -1.76
C THR A 37 -6.08 4.74 -3.03
N LEU A 38 -6.72 4.52 -4.18
CA LEU A 38 -6.42 5.20 -5.44
C LEU A 38 -7.46 6.30 -5.67
N ASP A 39 -6.98 7.46 -6.09
CA ASP A 39 -7.81 8.58 -6.52
C ASP A 39 -8.67 8.17 -7.73
N PRO A 40 -9.84 8.81 -7.97
CA PRO A 40 -10.73 8.42 -9.07
C PRO A 40 -10.06 8.52 -10.44
N PHE A 41 -9.25 9.56 -10.68
CA PHE A 41 -8.52 9.76 -11.93
C PHE A 41 -7.36 8.78 -12.13
N ALA A 42 -6.90 8.13 -11.06
CA ALA A 42 -5.83 7.15 -11.12
C ALA A 42 -6.37 5.76 -11.49
N SER A 43 -5.55 4.93 -12.11
CA SER A 43 -5.83 3.51 -12.39
C SER A 43 -4.83 2.58 -11.70
N GLY A 44 -5.00 1.28 -11.88
CA GLY A 44 -4.01 0.28 -11.51
C GLY A 44 -4.36 -0.53 -10.28
N LEU A 45 -3.35 -1.18 -9.71
CA LEU A 45 -3.48 -2.19 -8.68
C LEU A 45 -4.19 -1.65 -7.43
N LEU A 46 -5.30 -2.27 -7.04
CA LEU A 46 -5.97 -2.11 -5.75
C LEU A 46 -6.03 -3.46 -5.04
N ILE A 47 -5.41 -3.55 -3.88
CA ILE A 47 -5.47 -4.74 -3.02
C ILE A 47 -6.77 -4.69 -2.20
N ALA A 48 -7.64 -5.68 -2.38
CA ALA A 48 -8.89 -5.83 -1.64
C ALA A 48 -8.86 -7.06 -0.74
N GLY A 49 -9.37 -6.94 0.49
CA GLY A 49 -9.45 -8.03 1.45
C GLY A 49 -10.89 -8.53 1.55
N VAL A 50 -11.08 -9.84 1.42
CA VAL A 50 -12.39 -10.49 1.50
C VAL A 50 -12.50 -11.24 2.83
N LYS A 51 -13.57 -10.96 3.59
CA LYS A 51 -13.88 -11.59 4.88
C LYS A 51 -12.70 -11.54 5.84
N LYS A 52 -12.04 -12.66 6.16
CA LYS A 52 -10.85 -12.68 7.04
C LYS A 52 -9.67 -11.90 6.45
N GLY A 53 -9.57 -11.78 5.13
CA GLY A 53 -8.56 -10.96 4.44
C GLY A 53 -8.59 -9.49 4.82
N THR A 54 -9.76 -8.95 5.21
CA THR A 54 -9.85 -7.57 5.73
C THR A 54 -8.97 -7.32 6.95
N ARG A 55 -8.65 -8.37 7.72
CA ARG A 55 -7.92 -8.29 8.98
C ARG A 55 -6.41 -8.19 8.80
N VAL A 56 -5.89 -8.53 7.61
CA VAL A 56 -4.47 -8.45 7.28
C VAL A 56 -4.14 -7.27 6.36
N LEU A 57 -5.15 -6.44 6.02
CA LEU A 57 -4.97 -5.32 5.10
C LEU A 57 -3.92 -4.29 5.56
N GLU A 58 -3.76 -4.15 6.88
CA GLU A 58 -2.80 -3.21 7.47
C GLU A 58 -1.35 -3.50 7.07
N TYR A 59 -0.99 -4.77 6.85
CA TYR A 59 0.38 -5.17 6.49
C TYR A 59 0.73 -4.83 5.05
N PHE A 60 -0.27 -4.59 4.18
CA PHE A 60 -0.02 -4.13 2.81
C PHE A 60 0.02 -2.60 2.71
N LEU A 61 -0.60 -1.86 3.64
CA LEU A 61 -0.60 -0.39 3.61
C LEU A 61 0.81 0.18 3.67
N ASP A 62 1.66 -0.49 4.43
CA ASP A 62 3.03 -0.07 4.71
C ASP A 62 4.03 -0.41 3.61
N MET A 63 3.62 -1.23 2.63
CA MET A 63 4.48 -1.58 1.50
C MET A 63 4.77 -0.39 0.59
N ASP A 64 5.97 -0.40 0.01
CA ASP A 64 6.34 0.50 -1.07
C ASP A 64 5.42 0.34 -2.27
N LYS A 65 5.28 1.39 -3.06
CA LYS A 65 4.38 1.43 -4.21
C LYS A 65 5.12 1.94 -5.43
N THR A 66 4.84 1.37 -6.59
CA THR A 66 5.38 1.85 -7.86
C THR A 66 4.26 2.44 -8.70
N TYR A 67 4.49 3.64 -9.22
CA TYR A 67 3.55 4.37 -10.05
C TYR A 67 4.17 4.72 -11.39
N ARG A 68 3.38 4.64 -12.46
CA ARG A 68 3.63 5.36 -13.72
C ARG A 68 2.80 6.63 -13.70
N ALA A 69 3.43 7.76 -13.97
CA ALA A 69 2.79 9.07 -13.94
C ALA A 69 3.07 9.83 -15.23
N GLU A 70 2.10 10.67 -15.61
CA GLU A 70 2.25 11.72 -16.62
C GLU A 70 1.93 13.06 -15.95
N LEU A 71 2.79 14.05 -16.18
CA LEU A 71 2.62 15.42 -15.75
C LEU A 71 2.48 16.33 -16.96
N GLU A 72 1.62 17.33 -16.87
CA GLU A 72 1.52 18.46 -17.79
C GLU A 72 2.18 19.68 -17.13
N LEU A 73 3.24 20.20 -17.74
CA LEU A 73 3.95 21.40 -17.30
C LEU A 73 3.16 22.66 -17.63
N GLY A 74 3.42 23.75 -16.90
CA GLY A 74 2.82 25.05 -17.18
C GLY A 74 1.36 25.19 -16.73
N ARG A 75 0.76 24.14 -16.17
CA ARG A 75 -0.61 24.16 -15.65
C ARG A 75 -0.68 23.70 -14.21
N ILE A 76 -1.36 24.46 -13.36
CA ILE A 76 -1.61 24.15 -11.95
C ILE A 76 -3.12 24.09 -11.72
N THR A 77 -3.59 23.01 -11.10
CA THR A 77 -5.00 22.85 -10.68
C THR A 77 -5.15 22.85 -9.16
N ASP A 78 -6.34 23.12 -8.65
CA ASP A 78 -6.64 23.11 -7.21
C ASP A 78 -6.52 21.71 -6.56
N THR A 79 -6.67 20.64 -7.35
CA THR A 79 -6.53 19.25 -6.91
C THR A 79 -5.15 18.66 -7.20
N PHE A 80 -4.28 19.37 -7.93
CA PHE A 80 -3.01 18.88 -8.49
C PHE A 80 -3.16 17.69 -9.44
N ASP A 81 -4.36 17.48 -9.97
CA ASP A 81 -4.67 16.53 -11.04
C ASP A 81 -5.59 17.14 -12.10
N ASN A 82 -5.74 16.44 -13.23
CA ASN A 82 -6.55 16.88 -14.37
C ASN A 82 -8.06 16.98 -14.11
N THR A 83 -8.54 16.60 -12.92
CA THR A 83 -9.96 16.72 -12.55
C THR A 83 -10.27 18.04 -11.84
N GLY A 84 -9.24 18.76 -11.40
CA GLY A 84 -9.37 20.06 -10.74
C GLY A 84 -9.60 21.20 -11.71
N LYS A 85 -9.96 22.36 -11.15
CA LYS A 85 -10.02 23.62 -11.90
C LYS A 85 -8.61 24.18 -12.03
N THR A 86 -8.28 24.67 -13.22
CA THR A 86 -7.04 25.42 -13.44
C THR A 86 -7.05 26.67 -12.55
N VAL A 87 -6.03 26.83 -11.73
CA VAL A 87 -5.83 27.99 -10.84
C VAL A 87 -4.72 28.91 -11.35
N GLU A 88 -3.78 28.36 -12.11
CA GLU A 88 -2.66 29.10 -12.67
C GLU A 88 -2.16 28.42 -13.94
N GLU A 89 -1.79 29.23 -14.92
CA GLU A 89 -1.08 28.81 -16.14
C GLU A 89 0.18 29.66 -16.28
N ARG A 90 1.27 29.01 -16.70
CA ARG A 90 2.58 29.62 -16.90
C ARG A 90 3.16 29.13 -18.21
N GLU A 91 3.95 29.97 -18.84
CA GLU A 91 4.76 29.55 -19.98
C GLU A 91 5.80 28.52 -19.53
N VAL A 92 5.93 27.43 -20.29
CA VAL A 92 6.92 26.40 -20.03
C VAL A 92 8.27 26.90 -20.58
N PRO A 93 9.32 27.01 -19.74
CA PRO A 93 10.62 27.43 -20.22
C PRO A 93 11.16 26.43 -21.25
N ALA A 94 12.13 26.86 -22.06
CA ALA A 94 12.86 25.95 -22.93
C ALA A 94 13.66 24.96 -22.06
N LEU A 95 13.17 23.72 -21.96
CA LEU A 95 13.74 22.67 -21.13
C LEU A 95 14.35 21.58 -22.03
N SER A 96 15.59 21.21 -21.74
CA SER A 96 16.24 20.03 -22.32
C SER A 96 15.83 18.76 -21.57
N GLU A 97 15.95 17.61 -22.25
CA GLU A 97 15.69 16.32 -21.63
C GLU A 97 16.63 16.05 -20.44
N ASP A 98 17.90 16.47 -20.54
CA ASP A 98 18.88 16.35 -19.46
C ASP A 98 18.50 17.16 -18.21
N GLU A 99 17.95 18.36 -18.38
CA GLU A 99 17.44 19.17 -17.25
C GLU A 99 16.25 18.49 -16.57
N ILE A 100 15.31 17.94 -17.35
CA ILE A 100 14.17 17.17 -16.82
C ILE A 100 14.67 15.98 -16.01
N VAL A 101 15.57 15.17 -16.58
CA VAL A 101 16.14 13.99 -15.92
C VAL A 101 16.85 14.39 -14.63
N SER A 102 17.69 15.43 -14.68
CA SER A 102 18.41 15.95 -13.51
C SER A 102 17.45 16.39 -12.39
N VAL A 103 16.38 17.12 -12.74
CA VAL A 103 15.38 17.55 -11.76
C VAL A 103 14.64 16.36 -11.16
N LEU A 104 14.15 15.41 -11.96
CA LEU A 104 13.46 14.23 -11.43
C LEU A 104 14.38 13.42 -10.51
N LYS A 105 15.63 13.20 -10.92
CA LYS A 105 16.63 12.47 -10.12
C LYS A 105 16.96 13.17 -8.81
N SER A 106 16.89 14.49 -8.74
CA SER A 106 17.13 15.24 -7.50
C SER A 106 16.08 15.00 -6.40
N PHE A 107 14.94 14.39 -6.73
CA PHE A 107 13.92 13.98 -5.75
C PHE A 107 14.12 12.55 -5.24
N GLU A 108 15.05 11.77 -5.82
CA GLU A 108 15.43 10.47 -5.25
C GLU A 108 16.08 10.67 -3.88
N GLY A 109 15.68 9.85 -2.91
CA GLY A 109 16.03 10.02 -1.50
C GLY A 109 14.84 10.44 -0.65
N GLU A 110 15.12 11.05 0.50
CA GLU A 110 14.12 11.49 1.46
C GLU A 110 13.91 12.99 1.38
N TYR A 111 12.66 13.42 1.38
CA TYR A 111 12.31 14.84 1.46
C TYR A 111 11.00 15.06 2.20
N LEU A 112 10.77 16.30 2.62
CA LEU A 112 9.55 16.72 3.30
C LEU A 112 8.49 17.10 2.27
N GLN A 113 7.44 16.29 2.16
CA GLN A 113 6.34 16.53 1.24
C GLN A 113 5.12 17.06 1.99
N VAL A 114 4.51 18.12 1.45
CA VAL A 114 3.20 18.61 1.92
C VAL A 114 2.09 17.78 1.28
N PRO A 115 1.23 17.12 2.08
CA PRO A 115 0.08 16.40 1.53
C PRO A 115 -0.88 17.36 0.79
N PRO A 116 -1.51 16.93 -0.32
CA PRO A 116 -2.44 17.78 -1.03
C PRO A 116 -3.71 17.98 -0.21
N ALA A 117 -4.35 19.14 -0.39
CA ALA A 117 -5.61 19.48 0.28
C ALA A 117 -6.72 18.46 -0.01
N TYR A 118 -6.77 17.93 -1.24
CA TYR A 118 -7.70 16.86 -1.62
C TYR A 118 -7.15 15.47 -1.30
N SER A 119 -7.07 15.12 -0.01
CA SER A 119 -6.59 13.81 0.44
C SER A 119 -7.49 13.15 1.49
N ALA A 120 -7.30 11.83 1.67
CA ALA A 120 -8.03 11.05 2.67
C ALA A 120 -7.52 11.23 4.11
N LYS A 121 -6.50 12.08 4.34
CA LYS A 121 -6.00 12.41 5.68
C LYS A 121 -7.07 13.12 6.48
N LYS A 122 -6.95 13.06 7.81
CA LYS A 122 -7.88 13.69 8.73
C LYS A 122 -7.27 14.92 9.40
N TYR A 123 -8.09 15.95 9.56
CA TYR A 123 -7.85 17.11 10.42
C TYR A 123 -9.03 17.22 11.38
N ASN A 124 -8.77 17.20 12.70
CA ASN A 124 -9.79 17.21 13.75
C ASN A 124 -10.94 16.20 13.53
N GLY A 125 -10.61 14.98 13.09
CA GLY A 125 -11.57 13.89 12.86
C GLY A 125 -12.23 13.87 11.48
N GLU A 126 -12.19 14.98 10.72
CA GLU A 126 -12.78 15.13 9.39
C GLU A 126 -11.76 14.92 8.28
N ARG A 127 -12.19 14.39 7.12
CA ARG A 127 -11.28 14.13 6.00
C ARG A 127 -10.99 15.41 5.21
N LEU A 128 -9.73 15.65 4.84
CA LEU A 128 -9.31 16.87 4.15
C LEU A 128 -10.06 17.12 2.84
N TYR A 129 -10.31 16.08 2.03
CA TYR A 129 -11.08 16.28 0.79
C TYR A 129 -12.51 16.79 1.03
N LYS A 130 -13.10 16.54 2.21
CA LYS A 130 -14.42 17.10 2.56
C LYS A 130 -14.29 18.59 2.85
N LEU A 131 -13.33 18.96 3.69
CA LEU A 131 -13.02 20.35 4.03
C LEU A 131 -12.67 21.18 2.78
N ALA A 132 -11.85 20.63 1.88
CA ALA A 132 -11.49 21.31 0.62
C ALA A 132 -12.71 21.58 -0.27
N ARG A 133 -13.66 20.64 -0.35
CA ARG A 133 -14.93 20.83 -1.09
C ARG A 133 -15.85 21.88 -0.45
N GLU A 134 -15.70 22.13 0.84
CA GLU A 134 -16.37 23.23 1.56
C GLU A 134 -15.62 24.56 1.43
N GLY A 135 -14.55 24.63 0.63
CA GLY A 135 -13.71 25.81 0.46
C GLY A 135 -12.67 26.01 1.56
N LYS A 136 -12.54 25.09 2.52
CA LYS A 136 -11.59 25.16 3.63
C LYS A 136 -10.30 24.41 3.27
N ILE A 137 -9.34 25.12 2.70
CA ILE A 137 -8.01 24.56 2.38
C ILE A 137 -7.17 24.51 3.65
N ILE A 138 -6.86 23.30 4.13
CA ILE A 138 -6.00 23.07 5.29
C ILE A 138 -4.66 22.52 4.81
N ASN A 139 -3.58 23.25 5.09
CA ASN A 139 -2.22 22.79 4.86
C ASN A 139 -1.75 22.00 6.07
N LEU A 140 -1.50 20.70 5.87
CA LEU A 140 -0.91 19.85 6.90
C LEU A 140 0.60 20.09 6.99
N PRO A 141 1.22 19.86 8.16
CA PRO A 141 2.67 19.89 8.27
C PRO A 141 3.30 18.90 7.29
N PRO A 142 4.45 19.25 6.67
CA PRO A 142 5.18 18.35 5.79
C PRO A 142 5.51 17.03 6.49
N ARG A 143 5.58 15.95 5.71
CA ARG A 143 5.96 14.63 6.21
C ARG A 143 7.11 14.08 5.40
N ALA A 144 8.02 13.39 6.09
CA ALA A 144 9.09 12.66 5.42
C ALA A 144 8.48 11.58 4.53
N VAL A 145 8.86 11.62 3.26
CA VAL A 145 8.59 10.59 2.25
C VAL A 145 9.89 10.21 1.60
N ARG A 146 9.95 9.01 1.02
CA ARG A 146 11.10 8.53 0.28
C ARG A 146 10.70 8.20 -1.15
N VAL A 147 11.46 8.72 -2.10
CA VAL A 147 11.47 8.24 -3.49
C VAL A 147 12.69 7.34 -3.63
N TYR A 148 12.46 6.05 -3.85
CA TYR A 148 13.55 5.09 -3.98
C TYR A 148 14.21 5.16 -5.35
N SER A 149 13.43 5.40 -6.40
CA SER A 149 13.93 5.51 -7.77
C SER A 149 12.91 6.19 -8.68
N MET A 150 13.41 6.91 -9.69
CA MET A 150 12.68 7.34 -10.87
C MET A 150 13.32 6.79 -12.13
N THR A 151 12.54 6.14 -12.98
CA THR A 151 12.99 5.50 -14.22
C THR A 151 12.01 5.79 -15.35
N ASP A 152 12.30 5.31 -16.57
CA ASP A 152 11.43 5.46 -17.74
C ASP A 152 11.01 6.92 -17.99
N ILE A 153 11.96 7.84 -17.79
CA ILE A 153 11.71 9.28 -17.91
C ILE A 153 11.65 9.61 -19.39
N SER A 154 10.60 10.32 -19.81
CA SER A 154 10.54 10.93 -21.14
C SER A 154 9.90 12.31 -21.07
N TYR A 155 10.30 13.18 -21.99
CA TYR A 155 9.78 14.53 -22.10
C TYR A 155 9.38 14.83 -23.55
N SER A 156 8.13 15.19 -23.77
CA SER A 156 7.66 15.65 -25.08
C SER A 156 6.40 16.50 -24.93
N ARG A 157 6.25 17.54 -25.77
CA ARG A 157 5.06 18.39 -25.82
C ARG A 157 4.62 18.88 -24.43
N GLU A 158 5.57 19.40 -23.66
CA GLU A 158 5.36 19.93 -22.30
C GLU A 158 4.82 18.88 -21.31
N ARG A 159 4.95 17.59 -21.63
CA ARG A 159 4.56 16.47 -20.78
C ARG A 159 5.77 15.66 -20.37
N ILE A 160 5.84 15.32 -19.09
CA ILE A 160 6.83 14.42 -18.53
C ILE A 160 6.13 13.11 -18.16
N THR A 161 6.67 11.98 -18.60
CA THR A 161 6.29 10.67 -18.04
C THR A 161 7.44 10.05 -17.28
N PHE A 162 7.13 9.30 -16.23
CA PHE A 162 8.13 8.56 -15.44
C PHE A 162 7.48 7.42 -14.64
N THR A 163 8.32 6.45 -14.26
CA THR A 163 8.01 5.43 -13.25
C THR A 163 8.70 5.80 -11.94
N ALA A 164 7.96 5.90 -10.83
CA ALA A 164 8.52 6.16 -9.51
C ALA A 164 8.18 5.05 -8.51
N LYS A 165 9.20 4.54 -7.82
CA LYS A 165 9.05 3.67 -6.63
C LYS A 165 9.14 4.54 -5.38
N VAL A 166 8.10 4.52 -4.56
CA VAL A 166 7.95 5.43 -3.41
C VAL A 166 7.54 4.70 -2.14
N SER A 167 7.88 5.29 -0.99
CA SER A 167 7.44 4.82 0.32
C SER A 167 5.93 4.97 0.52
N LYS A 168 5.41 4.37 1.59
CA LYS A 168 4.02 4.61 2.01
C LYS A 168 3.76 6.10 2.27
N GLY A 169 2.56 6.56 1.92
CA GLY A 169 2.11 7.91 2.22
C GLY A 169 2.63 9.01 1.29
N THR A 170 3.45 8.68 0.29
CA THR A 170 3.86 9.60 -0.77
C THR A 170 2.69 9.91 -1.70
N TYR A 171 2.46 11.18 -1.96
CA TYR A 171 1.47 11.67 -2.92
C TYR A 171 2.18 12.02 -4.23
N ILE A 172 1.87 11.28 -5.30
CA ILE A 172 2.44 11.56 -6.63
C ILE A 172 1.98 12.93 -7.14
N ARG A 173 0.77 13.37 -6.78
CA ARG A 173 0.27 14.71 -7.09
C ARG A 173 1.10 15.84 -6.46
N SER A 174 1.52 15.68 -5.21
CA SER A 174 2.43 16.64 -4.58
C SER A 174 3.82 16.57 -5.21
N LEU A 175 4.33 15.37 -5.50
CA LEU A 175 5.61 15.20 -6.19
C LEU A 175 5.60 15.89 -7.57
N ALA A 176 4.49 15.80 -8.31
CA ALA A 176 4.32 16.50 -9.58
C ALA A 176 4.42 18.02 -9.42
N MET A 177 3.70 18.57 -8.44
CA MET A 177 3.79 20.01 -8.12
C MET A 177 5.21 20.41 -7.74
N ASP A 178 5.87 19.64 -6.87
CA ASP A 178 7.23 19.92 -6.42
C ASP A 178 8.23 19.92 -7.61
N ILE A 179 8.09 18.95 -8.52
CA ILE A 179 8.87 18.89 -9.77
C ILE A 179 8.60 20.13 -10.63
N GLY A 180 7.32 20.47 -10.86
CA GLY A 180 6.93 21.64 -11.64
C GLY A 180 7.44 22.95 -11.06
N TYR A 181 7.42 23.10 -9.73
CA TYR A 181 8.00 24.25 -9.03
C TYR A 181 9.51 24.34 -9.21
N LYS A 182 10.21 23.20 -9.15
CA LYS A 182 11.66 23.14 -9.37
C LYS A 182 12.04 23.47 -10.82
N LEU A 183 11.17 23.17 -11.78
CA LEU A 183 11.29 23.55 -13.19
C LEU A 183 10.81 24.99 -13.48
N GLY A 184 10.23 25.69 -12.49
CA GLY A 184 9.80 27.08 -12.60
C GLY A 184 8.42 27.31 -13.24
N CYS A 185 7.79 26.30 -13.85
CA CYS A 185 6.52 26.45 -14.58
C CYS A 185 5.29 25.85 -13.87
N GLY A 186 5.49 25.10 -12.78
CA GLY A 186 4.41 24.32 -12.17
C GLY A 186 4.02 23.11 -13.03
N ALA A 187 3.27 22.18 -12.44
CA ALA A 187 2.83 20.99 -13.15
C ALA A 187 1.58 20.37 -12.51
N THR A 188 0.78 19.66 -13.31
CA THR A 188 -0.40 18.93 -12.86
C THR A 188 -0.29 17.47 -13.29
N THR A 189 -0.74 16.53 -12.45
CA THR A 189 -0.77 15.11 -12.83
C THR A 189 -1.94 14.84 -13.79
N THR A 190 -1.65 14.40 -15.01
CA THR A 190 -2.66 14.11 -16.03
C THR A 190 -2.98 12.64 -16.15
N ASN A 191 -2.03 11.77 -15.83
CA ASN A 191 -2.25 10.32 -15.77
C ASN A 191 -1.50 9.74 -14.57
N LEU A 192 -2.13 8.78 -13.91
CA LEU A 192 -1.54 8.08 -12.77
C LEU A 192 -1.98 6.62 -12.76
N ARG A 193 -1.03 5.70 -12.79
CA ARG A 193 -1.27 4.26 -12.69
C ARG A 193 -0.40 3.63 -11.62
N ARG A 194 -1.00 2.99 -10.62
CA ARG A 194 -0.25 2.16 -9.66
C ARG A 194 0.04 0.80 -10.27
N VAL A 195 1.31 0.55 -10.57
CA VAL A 195 1.77 -0.69 -11.20
C VAL A 195 1.96 -1.80 -10.17
N SER A 196 2.46 -1.46 -8.98
CA SER A 196 2.68 -2.45 -7.92
C SER A 196 2.55 -1.87 -6.51
N GLN A 197 2.35 -2.77 -5.55
CA GLN A 197 2.35 -2.50 -4.12
C GLN A 197 3.01 -3.69 -3.40
N GLY A 198 4.21 -3.46 -2.87
CA GLY A 198 5.08 -4.53 -2.39
C GLY A 198 5.38 -5.54 -3.51
N ARG A 199 5.13 -6.82 -3.23
CA ARG A 199 5.32 -7.91 -4.18
C ARG A 199 4.18 -8.09 -5.19
N PHE A 200 3.04 -7.42 -4.99
CA PHE A 200 1.88 -7.57 -5.87
C PHE A 200 2.00 -6.64 -7.07
N SER A 201 1.79 -7.17 -8.28
CA SER A 201 1.72 -6.41 -9.53
C SER A 201 0.28 -6.31 -10.04
N VAL A 202 -0.01 -5.24 -10.77
CA VAL A 202 -1.24 -5.07 -11.54
C VAL A 202 -1.40 -6.14 -12.63
N ASP A 203 -0.30 -6.73 -13.11
CA ASP A 203 -0.35 -7.78 -14.14
C ASP A 203 -1.02 -9.07 -13.64
N SER A 204 -1.04 -9.28 -12.32
CA SER A 204 -1.74 -10.40 -11.68
C SER A 204 -3.15 -10.02 -11.21
N ALA A 205 -3.59 -8.79 -11.48
CA ALA A 205 -4.88 -8.28 -11.05
C ALA A 205 -5.95 -8.55 -12.11
N PHE A 206 -7.15 -8.89 -11.66
CA PHE A 206 -8.27 -9.08 -12.59
C PHE A 206 -8.84 -7.72 -13.01
N GLN A 207 -9.37 -7.66 -14.24
CA GLN A 207 -10.05 -6.47 -14.76
C GLN A 207 -11.47 -6.39 -14.21
N ILE A 208 -11.88 -5.20 -13.75
CA ILE A 208 -13.15 -5.03 -13.04
C ILE A 208 -14.40 -5.49 -13.82
N ASP A 209 -14.32 -5.43 -15.15
CA ASP A 209 -15.40 -5.78 -16.07
C ASP A 209 -15.52 -7.28 -16.32
N ASP A 210 -14.47 -8.07 -16.03
CA ASP A 210 -14.48 -9.52 -16.17
C ASP A 210 -14.40 -10.22 -14.81
N VAL A 211 -15.58 -10.45 -14.24
CA VAL A 211 -15.73 -11.05 -12.92
C VAL A 211 -15.47 -12.56 -12.89
N SER A 212 -15.38 -13.22 -14.05
CA SER A 212 -15.01 -14.63 -14.12
C SER A 212 -13.55 -14.84 -13.71
N GLN A 213 -12.73 -13.79 -13.81
CA GLN A 213 -11.31 -13.79 -13.48
C GLN A 213 -11.01 -13.50 -12.00
N ILE A 214 -12.03 -13.36 -11.14
CA ILE A 214 -11.77 -13.10 -9.71
C ILE A 214 -11.06 -14.30 -9.10
N SER A 215 -9.76 -14.14 -8.87
CA SER A 215 -8.93 -15.06 -8.11
C SER A 215 -8.75 -14.53 -6.69
N ILE A 216 -8.89 -15.42 -5.71
CA ILE A 216 -8.70 -15.11 -4.29
C ILE A 216 -7.40 -15.79 -3.85
N ILE A 217 -6.41 -14.95 -3.55
CA ILE A 217 -5.15 -15.36 -2.94
C ILE A 217 -5.46 -15.76 -1.50
N SER A 218 -5.00 -16.94 -1.09
CA SER A 218 -5.18 -17.44 0.27
C SER A 218 -4.50 -16.52 1.28
N LEU A 219 -4.88 -16.60 2.56
CA LEU A 219 -4.27 -15.72 3.56
C LEU A 219 -2.80 -16.05 3.77
N GLU A 220 -2.48 -17.34 3.76
CA GLU A 220 -1.17 -17.96 3.92
C GLU A 220 -0.20 -17.44 2.87
N GLU A 221 -0.65 -17.51 1.61
CA GLU A 221 0.08 -17.01 0.47
C GLU A 221 0.20 -15.50 0.58
N ALA A 222 -0.91 -14.78 0.83
CA ALA A 222 -0.93 -13.32 0.82
C ALA A 222 0.09 -12.68 1.79
N VAL A 223 0.30 -13.28 2.97
CA VAL A 223 1.23 -12.77 3.99
C VAL A 223 2.56 -13.52 4.08
N ASP A 224 2.94 -14.27 3.05
CA ASP A 224 4.16 -15.09 3.07
C ASP A 224 5.47 -14.31 3.26
N PHE A 225 5.45 -13.02 2.92
CA PHE A 225 6.54 -12.07 3.11
C PHE A 225 6.81 -11.80 4.60
N LEU A 226 5.86 -12.13 5.48
CA LEU A 226 6.10 -12.11 6.92
C LEU A 226 6.88 -13.37 7.32
N PRO A 227 7.98 -13.23 8.07
CA PRO A 227 8.58 -14.37 8.73
C PRO A 227 7.63 -14.93 9.79
N GLY A 228 7.90 -16.13 10.32
CA GLY A 228 6.87 -16.85 11.07
C GLY A 228 7.35 -18.00 11.94
N LEU A 229 6.36 -18.63 12.58
CA LEU A 229 6.51 -19.86 13.33
C LEU A 229 5.51 -20.89 12.82
N LEU A 230 5.96 -22.14 12.72
CA LEU A 230 5.12 -23.31 12.50
C LEU A 230 4.81 -23.93 13.87
N LEU A 231 3.53 -24.20 14.14
CA LEU A 231 3.07 -24.77 15.41
C LEU A 231 2.68 -26.24 15.27
N SER A 232 2.77 -26.97 16.38
CA SER A 232 2.14 -28.30 16.50
C SER A 232 0.61 -28.19 16.50
N ASP A 233 -0.10 -29.30 16.29
CA ASP A 233 -1.57 -29.36 16.32
C ASP A 233 -2.14 -28.87 17.66
N SER A 234 -1.53 -29.31 18.76
CA SER A 234 -1.98 -28.95 20.11
C SER A 234 -1.81 -27.45 20.39
N GLU A 235 -0.69 -26.87 19.99
CA GLU A 235 -0.47 -25.43 20.16
C GLU A 235 -1.31 -24.60 19.19
N SER A 236 -1.57 -25.12 17.99
CA SER A 236 -2.49 -24.51 17.04
C SER A 236 -3.88 -24.31 17.65
N ILE A 237 -4.43 -25.34 18.32
CA ILE A 237 -5.71 -25.24 19.05
C ILE A 237 -5.63 -24.19 20.16
N ASN A 238 -4.55 -24.18 20.94
CA ASN A 238 -4.35 -23.18 22.00
C ASN A 238 -4.40 -21.74 21.46
N VAL A 239 -3.73 -21.48 20.34
CA VAL A 239 -3.69 -20.15 19.71
C VAL A 239 -5.04 -19.77 19.12
N LEU A 240 -5.78 -20.71 18.52
CA LEU A 240 -7.15 -20.48 18.05
C LEU A 240 -8.09 -20.07 19.21
N LEU A 241 -7.86 -20.60 20.41
CA LEU A 241 -8.55 -20.21 21.65
C LEU A 241 -8.01 -18.90 22.27
N GLY A 242 -7.07 -18.22 21.62
CA GLY A 242 -6.53 -16.92 22.06
C GLY A 242 -5.37 -17.02 23.06
N ARG A 243 -4.81 -18.21 23.29
CA ARG A 243 -3.63 -18.37 24.17
C ARG A 243 -2.37 -17.82 23.49
N GLN A 244 -1.41 -17.39 24.31
CA GLN A 244 -0.12 -16.92 23.84
C GLN A 244 0.75 -18.09 23.37
N ILE A 245 1.83 -17.79 22.63
CA ILE A 245 2.64 -18.80 21.95
C ILE A 245 3.91 -19.07 22.77
N TYR A 246 4.11 -20.33 23.13
CA TYR A 246 5.25 -20.79 23.92
C TYR A 246 6.18 -21.69 23.13
N ALA A 247 7.47 -21.69 23.48
CA ALA A 247 8.51 -22.44 22.79
C ALA A 247 8.19 -23.94 22.66
N GLY A 248 7.60 -24.55 23.70
CA GLY A 248 7.24 -25.98 23.67
C GLY A 248 6.21 -26.38 22.61
N GLY A 249 5.47 -25.42 22.04
CA GLY A 249 4.48 -25.67 20.98
C GLY A 249 4.95 -25.32 19.56
N VAL A 250 6.20 -24.85 19.40
CA VAL A 250 6.77 -24.46 18.11
C VAL A 250 7.44 -25.66 17.46
N ALA A 251 6.95 -26.04 16.28
CA ALA A 251 7.49 -27.10 15.44
C ALA A 251 8.55 -26.61 14.45
N GLY A 252 8.53 -25.32 14.08
CA GLY A 252 9.47 -24.76 13.12
C GLY A 252 9.54 -23.24 13.09
N ILE A 253 10.60 -22.72 12.47
CA ILE A 253 10.85 -21.29 12.30
C ILE A 253 10.85 -20.99 10.81
N LEU A 254 10.01 -20.05 10.38
CA LEU A 254 9.83 -19.65 8.99
C LEU A 254 10.56 -18.32 8.72
N GLY A 255 11.79 -18.40 8.21
CA GLY A 255 12.60 -17.21 7.92
C GLY A 255 13.27 -16.57 9.16
N LYS A 256 13.97 -15.46 8.94
CA LYS A 256 14.66 -14.71 9.99
C LYS A 256 13.80 -13.56 10.47
N PHE A 257 13.77 -13.34 11.78
CA PHE A 257 13.06 -12.21 12.38
C PHE A 257 13.75 -11.69 13.64
N ALA A 258 13.60 -10.40 13.87
CA ALA A 258 14.05 -9.70 15.05
C ALA A 258 13.02 -9.75 16.19
N LYS A 259 13.45 -9.30 17.37
CA LYS A 259 12.52 -9.01 18.47
C LYS A 259 11.58 -7.88 18.05
N ASP A 260 10.33 -7.94 18.51
CA ASP A 260 9.25 -6.99 18.24
C ASP A 260 8.76 -6.94 16.78
N GLU A 261 9.32 -7.77 15.91
CA GLU A 261 8.85 -7.93 14.53
C GLU A 261 7.50 -8.65 14.47
N ILE A 262 6.68 -8.27 13.47
CA ILE A 262 5.42 -8.94 13.20
C ILE A 262 5.71 -10.25 12.46
N ILE A 263 5.14 -11.34 12.97
CA ILE A 263 5.34 -12.69 12.43
C ILE A 263 4.01 -13.37 12.15
N ARG A 264 3.99 -14.21 11.11
CA ARG A 264 2.85 -15.11 10.82
C ARG A 264 2.95 -16.39 11.63
N ILE A 265 1.81 -16.87 12.10
CA ILE A 265 1.69 -18.10 12.88
C ILE A 265 0.90 -19.09 12.05
N VAL A 266 1.54 -20.20 11.74
CA VAL A 266 1.08 -21.20 10.79
C VAL A 266 0.88 -22.53 11.51
N GLY A 267 -0.21 -23.21 11.22
CA GLY A 267 -0.49 -24.56 11.72
C GLY A 267 0.31 -25.62 10.98
N SER A 268 0.28 -26.84 11.49
CA SER A 268 0.84 -28.02 10.81
C SER A 268 0.23 -28.29 9.43
N ASP A 269 -1.01 -27.84 9.20
CA ASP A 269 -1.72 -27.89 7.92
C ASP A 269 -1.34 -26.75 6.95
N GLU A 270 -0.27 -26.02 7.28
CA GLU A 270 0.24 -24.84 6.58
C GLU A 270 -0.74 -23.67 6.51
N ARG A 271 -1.84 -23.70 7.27
CA ARG A 271 -2.81 -22.59 7.30
C ARG A 271 -2.42 -21.49 8.28
N LEU A 272 -2.80 -20.27 7.95
CA LEU A 272 -2.54 -19.08 8.73
C LEU A 272 -3.53 -19.05 9.89
N ILE A 273 -3.01 -19.33 11.08
CA ILE A 273 -3.79 -19.33 12.31
C ILE A 273 -3.91 -17.92 12.85
N ALA A 274 -2.80 -17.19 12.89
CA ALA A 274 -2.74 -15.89 13.55
C ALA A 274 -1.58 -15.02 13.05
N ILE A 275 -1.62 -13.76 13.47
CA ILE A 275 -0.48 -12.85 13.45
C ILE A 275 -0.06 -12.58 14.89
N ALA A 276 1.24 -12.56 15.13
CA ALA A 276 1.84 -12.31 16.43
C ALA A 276 3.00 -11.31 16.33
N ARG A 277 3.43 -10.80 17.47
CA ARG A 277 4.66 -10.02 17.62
C ARG A 277 5.70 -10.89 18.31
N SER A 278 6.86 -11.06 17.70
CA SER A 278 7.92 -11.87 18.28
C SER A 278 8.48 -11.21 19.54
N GLU A 279 8.66 -11.97 20.62
CA GLU A 279 9.30 -11.47 21.85
C GLU A 279 10.79 -11.81 21.92
N ARG A 280 11.30 -12.54 20.92
CA ARG A 280 12.68 -13.02 20.81
C ARG A 280 13.15 -12.93 19.35
N THR A 281 14.45 -13.04 19.12
CA THR A 281 14.96 -13.23 17.75
C THR A 281 14.72 -14.68 17.30
N SER A 282 14.65 -14.92 15.99
CA SER A 282 14.50 -16.29 15.47
C SER A 282 15.65 -17.22 15.90
N SER A 283 16.87 -16.69 16.04
CA SER A 283 18.02 -17.42 16.57
C SER A 283 17.84 -17.83 18.03
N PHE A 284 17.30 -16.95 18.87
CA PHE A 284 17.07 -17.24 20.28
C PHE A 284 15.89 -18.21 20.47
N VAL A 285 14.83 -18.08 19.65
CA VAL A 285 13.76 -19.09 19.62
C VAL A 285 14.34 -20.46 19.34
N LYS A 286 15.21 -20.60 18.32
CA LYS A 286 15.88 -21.87 18.02
C LYS A 286 16.62 -22.45 19.24
N THR A 287 17.34 -21.61 19.99
CA THR A 287 18.02 -22.03 21.23
C THR A 287 17.03 -22.52 22.31
N LEU A 288 15.89 -21.86 22.47
CA LEU A 288 14.84 -22.27 23.41
C LEU A 288 14.25 -23.64 23.05
N LEU A 289 14.04 -23.92 21.76
CA LEU A 289 13.55 -25.22 21.28
C LEU A 289 14.53 -26.33 21.59
N THR A 290 15.83 -26.12 21.33
CA THR A 290 16.88 -27.12 21.63
C THR A 290 16.98 -27.43 23.13
N ARG A 291 16.61 -26.49 24.00
CA ARG A 291 16.65 -26.65 25.45
C ARG A 291 15.34 -27.16 26.06
N GLY A 292 14.31 -27.41 25.25
CA GLY A 292 12.99 -27.81 25.75
C GLY A 292 12.34 -26.75 26.65
N SER A 293 12.62 -25.47 26.40
CA SER A 293 12.07 -24.37 27.22
C SER A 293 10.57 -24.22 27.00
N VAL A 294 9.89 -23.73 28.04
CA VAL A 294 8.46 -23.38 28.02
C VAL A 294 8.24 -21.86 28.05
N GLU A 295 9.26 -21.08 27.73
CA GLU A 295 9.15 -19.62 27.66
C GLU A 295 8.21 -19.15 26.54
N ARG A 296 7.56 -18.01 26.77
CA ARG A 296 6.77 -17.33 25.74
C ARG A 296 7.70 -16.78 24.67
N VAL A 297 7.40 -17.07 23.41
CA VAL A 297 8.23 -16.66 22.26
C VAL A 297 7.57 -15.59 21.41
N ALA A 298 6.24 -15.50 21.43
CA ALA A 298 5.51 -14.49 20.69
C ALA A 298 4.21 -14.11 21.41
N LYS A 299 3.85 -12.82 21.29
CA LYS A 299 2.61 -12.25 21.79
C LYS A 299 1.58 -12.20 20.66
N LEU A 300 0.42 -12.80 20.89
CA LEU A 300 -0.68 -12.83 19.93
C LEU A 300 -1.19 -11.42 19.64
N VAL A 301 -1.30 -11.08 18.36
CA VAL A 301 -1.86 -9.80 17.90
C VAL A 301 -3.27 -10.03 17.36
N LYS A 302 -3.46 -11.07 16.54
CA LYS A 302 -4.72 -11.31 15.86
C LYS A 302 -4.91 -12.78 15.50
N VAL A 303 -5.93 -13.43 16.05
CA VAL A 303 -6.33 -14.81 15.68
C VAL A 303 -7.21 -14.76 14.44
N LEU A 304 -6.83 -15.42 13.35
CA LEU A 304 -7.54 -15.44 12.08
C LEU A 304 -8.37 -16.72 11.89
N GLY A 305 -7.94 -17.84 12.45
CA GLY A 305 -8.68 -19.10 12.43
C GLY A 305 -9.84 -19.11 13.44
N VAL A 306 -11.06 -18.95 12.94
CA VAL A 306 -12.24 -19.80 13.19
C VAL A 306 -13.04 -19.74 11.90
#